data_AF-A0A1L8F983-F1
#
_entry.id   AF-A0A1L8F983-F1
#
_cell.length_a   1.000
_cell.length_b   1.000
_cell.length_c   1.000
_cell.angle_alpha   90.00
_cell.angle_beta   90.00
_cell.angle_gamma   90.00
#
_symmetry.space_group_name_H-M   'P 1'
#
loop_
_entity.id
_entity.type
_entity.pdbx_description
1 polymer ?
#
loop_
_entity_poly.entity_id
_entity_poly.type
_entity_poly.pdbx_seq_one_letter_code
_entity_poly.pdbx_strand_id
1 'polypeptide(L)'
;MPSLQRRKTIGLCLNEKKKRKLSFHLFEELCRNHGYDVIDIDLTQPISSQGTFDLIIHKISDLLVEAGQDLASHHLVQRLQVYLDTHPYTVLLDPLPALHILLDRFQSYRLLHNLESYSQGSSGIFSPPCVELVTKNCDMVALVRSQLTFPIICKTRVAHGPRSHQMSLIFNEGGLSEVKPPCVLQSFINHSATLYKVFVVGSQHFVVQRPSLRNFPLGETDQSIIFFDSHQVSKAESCSYLSEAFPSTEVVAPSDSVVNQVVQGLQEALGMSLFGVDLIVDMQTGRVAVIDVNAFPGYDGVPGFCSALFSHVDKILNSNKAPATSSESSETHQPSEHTGQQAIGSLCGTRLSDQWPRPMQTPSPKMYKKDITGRPYINLHTQAVSTDW
;
A
#
# COMPACT_ATOMS: atom_id res chain seq x y z
N MET A 1 40.35 5.82 -22.28
CA MET A 1 40.02 5.22 -20.97
C MET A 1 38.52 5.09 -20.91
N PRO A 2 37.92 3.88 -20.91
CA PRO A 2 36.52 3.75 -20.57
C PRO A 2 36.39 4.28 -19.14
N SER A 3 35.50 5.25 -18.91
CA SER A 3 35.19 5.73 -17.56
C SER A 3 34.91 4.52 -16.66
N LEU A 4 35.70 4.32 -15.60
CA LEU A 4 35.33 3.35 -14.56
C LEU A 4 33.99 3.82 -13.98
N GLN A 5 32.89 3.29 -14.51
CA GLN A 5 31.58 3.49 -13.88
C GLN A 5 31.66 2.79 -12.53
N ARG A 6 31.47 3.56 -11.46
CA ARG A 6 31.31 3.03 -10.11
C ARG A 6 30.22 1.95 -10.15
N ARG A 7 30.52 0.77 -9.60
CA ARG A 7 29.49 -0.26 -9.39
C ARG A 7 28.39 0.33 -8.51
N LYS A 8 27.14 0.13 -8.89
CA LYS A 8 26.02 0.59 -8.08
C LYS A 8 25.85 -0.36 -6.90
N THR A 9 25.48 0.20 -5.76
CA THR A 9 25.40 -0.49 -4.48
C THR A 9 23.95 -0.55 -4.02
N ILE A 10 23.47 -1.76 -3.74
CA ILE A 10 22.13 -2.07 -3.25
C ILE A 10 22.23 -2.39 -1.75
N GLY A 11 21.58 -1.61 -0.92
CA GLY A 11 21.44 -1.85 0.52
C GLY A 11 20.23 -2.72 0.84
N LEU A 12 20.37 -3.67 1.76
CA LEU A 12 19.28 -4.56 2.19
C LEU A 12 18.95 -4.33 3.67
N CYS A 13 17.72 -3.93 3.95
CA CYS A 13 17.14 -3.84 5.30
C CYS A 13 16.07 -4.92 5.46
N LEU A 14 16.48 -6.19 5.42
CA LEU A 14 15.59 -7.35 5.50
C LEU A 14 16.00 -8.26 6.67
N ASN A 15 15.04 -8.71 7.46
CA ASN A 15 15.33 -9.70 8.49
C ASN A 15 15.62 -11.09 7.88
N GLU A 16 16.35 -11.91 8.63
CA GLU A 16 16.78 -13.23 8.17
C GLU A 16 15.60 -14.19 7.87
N LYS A 17 14.49 -14.05 8.60
CA LYS A 17 13.26 -14.82 8.34
C LYS A 17 12.71 -14.52 6.95
N LYS A 18 12.68 -13.25 6.55
CA LYS A 18 12.22 -12.76 5.26
C LYS A 18 13.14 -13.21 4.13
N LYS A 19 14.46 -13.07 4.31
CA LYS A 19 15.44 -13.52 3.33
C LYS A 19 15.34 -15.01 3.04
N ARG A 20 15.27 -15.84 4.10
CA ARG A 20 15.08 -17.30 3.95
C ARG A 20 13.79 -17.62 3.22
N LYS A 21 12.67 -17.00 3.62
CA LYS A 21 11.37 -17.25 2.99
C LYS A 21 11.36 -16.95 1.49
N LEU A 22 12.05 -15.88 1.06
CA LEU A 22 12.12 -15.47 -0.34
C LEU A 22 13.26 -16.11 -1.13
N SER A 23 14.07 -16.98 -0.50
CA SER A 23 15.32 -17.47 -1.08
C SER A 23 16.19 -16.34 -1.63
N PHE A 24 16.31 -15.25 -0.85
CA PHE A 24 16.85 -13.97 -1.31
C PHE A 24 18.31 -14.01 -1.76
N HIS A 25 19.07 -15.04 -1.33
CA HIS A 25 20.42 -15.31 -1.83
C HIS A 25 20.49 -15.43 -3.36
N LEU A 26 19.43 -15.93 -4.02
CA LEU A 26 19.34 -16.00 -5.48
C LEU A 26 19.29 -14.61 -6.12
N PHE A 27 18.56 -13.67 -5.50
CA PHE A 27 18.53 -12.27 -5.94
C PHE A 27 19.90 -11.62 -5.74
N GLU A 28 20.54 -11.83 -4.59
CA GLU A 28 21.87 -11.26 -4.32
C GLU A 28 22.92 -11.77 -5.31
N GLU A 29 22.93 -13.06 -5.63
CA GLU A 29 23.81 -13.66 -6.64
C GLU A 29 23.55 -13.06 -8.02
N LEU A 30 22.27 -12.93 -8.40
CA LEU A 30 21.87 -12.33 -9.67
C LEU A 30 22.38 -10.89 -9.78
N CYS A 31 22.26 -10.10 -8.72
CA CYS A 31 22.80 -8.74 -8.65
C CYS A 31 24.33 -8.71 -8.81
N ARG A 32 25.07 -9.56 -8.08
CA ARG A 32 26.54 -9.62 -8.17
C ARG A 32 27.01 -10.02 -9.57
N ASN A 33 26.34 -10.97 -10.20
CA ASN A 33 26.63 -11.41 -11.57
C ASN A 33 26.42 -10.30 -12.62
N HIS A 34 25.58 -9.30 -12.32
CA HIS A 34 25.34 -8.13 -13.17
C HIS A 34 26.11 -6.88 -12.73
N GLY A 35 27.09 -7.03 -11.85
CA GLY A 35 27.99 -5.95 -11.46
C GLY A 35 27.43 -4.98 -10.42
N TYR A 36 26.43 -5.40 -9.65
CA TYR A 36 25.95 -4.68 -8.47
C TYR A 36 26.64 -5.19 -7.20
N ASP A 37 26.98 -4.26 -6.31
CA ASP A 37 27.38 -4.60 -4.96
C ASP A 37 26.12 -4.69 -4.09
N VAL A 38 26.00 -5.74 -3.27
CA VAL A 38 24.84 -5.95 -2.40
C VAL A 38 25.32 -6.05 -0.96
N ILE A 39 24.78 -5.20 -0.08
CA ILE A 39 25.24 -5.02 1.28
C ILE A 39 24.05 -5.07 2.23
N ASP A 40 24.14 -5.90 3.26
CA ASP A 40 23.19 -5.86 4.38
C ASP A 40 23.45 -4.64 5.24
N ILE A 41 22.42 -3.82 5.43
CA ILE A 41 22.47 -2.63 6.27
C ILE A 41 22.13 -3.05 7.71
N ASP A 42 23.11 -2.89 8.60
CA ASP A 42 22.90 -2.95 10.03
C ASP A 42 22.36 -1.60 10.51
N LEU A 43 21.04 -1.54 10.74
CA LEU A 43 20.40 -0.34 11.27
C LEU A 43 20.88 0.04 12.66
N THR A 44 21.60 -0.81 13.40
CA THR A 44 22.14 -0.49 14.74
C THR A 44 23.41 0.38 14.68
N GLN A 45 24.07 0.43 13.53
CA GLN A 45 25.26 1.25 13.26
C GLN A 45 24.93 2.44 12.35
N PRO A 46 25.75 3.50 12.31
CA PRO A 46 25.60 4.58 11.34
C PRO A 46 25.57 4.02 9.90
N ILE A 47 24.53 4.35 9.13
CA ILE A 47 24.38 3.83 7.75
C ILE A 47 25.46 4.42 6.83
N SER A 48 25.85 5.68 7.04
CA SER A 48 26.90 6.35 6.26
C SER A 48 28.29 5.71 6.40
N SER A 49 28.56 4.97 7.48
CA SER A 49 29.83 4.23 7.61
C SER A 49 29.83 2.87 6.92
N GLN A 50 28.66 2.39 6.48
CA GLN A 50 28.49 1.10 5.80
C GLN A 50 28.54 1.24 4.27
N GLY A 51 28.40 2.46 3.75
CA GLY A 51 28.58 2.77 2.34
C GLY A 51 27.65 3.87 1.81
N THR A 52 27.78 4.13 0.52
CA THR A 52 26.82 4.94 -0.24
C THR A 52 25.96 4.01 -1.09
N PHE A 53 24.64 4.09 -0.91
CA PHE A 53 23.69 3.21 -1.58
C PHE A 53 23.02 3.95 -2.74
N ASP A 54 22.90 3.31 -3.90
CA ASP A 54 22.09 3.84 -5.01
C ASP A 54 20.62 3.44 -4.82
N LEU A 55 20.37 2.30 -4.18
CA LEU A 55 19.03 1.81 -3.86
C LEU A 55 19.05 1.02 -2.53
N ILE A 56 18.00 1.17 -1.72
CA ILE A 56 17.78 0.39 -0.51
C ILE A 56 16.47 -0.39 -0.65
N ILE A 57 16.55 -1.72 -0.53
CA ILE A 57 15.39 -2.62 -0.45
C ILE A 57 15.12 -2.90 1.03
N HIS A 58 13.88 -2.70 1.49
CA HIS A 58 13.58 -2.89 2.90
C HIS A 58 12.22 -3.54 3.17
N LYS A 59 12.13 -4.14 4.36
CA LYS A 59 10.87 -4.60 4.96
C LYS A 59 10.89 -4.29 6.45
N ILE A 60 10.86 -2.99 6.78
CA ILE A 60 10.89 -2.49 8.16
C ILE A 60 9.49 -2.30 8.78
N SER A 61 8.45 -2.89 8.19
CA SER A 61 7.06 -2.73 8.67
C SER A 61 6.90 -3.06 10.16
N ASP A 62 7.53 -4.14 10.64
CA ASP A 62 7.49 -4.51 12.07
C ASP A 62 8.16 -3.43 12.93
N LEU A 63 9.35 -2.97 12.50
CA LEU A 63 10.10 -1.92 13.19
C LEU A 63 9.33 -0.59 13.25
N LEU A 64 8.59 -0.23 12.20
CA LEU A 64 7.74 0.98 12.18
C LEU A 64 6.57 0.88 13.17
N VAL A 65 5.97 -0.30 13.31
CA VAL A 65 4.91 -0.54 14.30
C VAL A 65 5.49 -0.47 15.72
N GLU A 66 6.64 -1.10 15.94
CA GLU A 66 7.35 -1.10 17.23
C GLU A 66 7.84 0.29 17.61
N ALA A 67 8.30 1.10 16.67
CA ALA A 67 8.75 2.48 16.88
C ALA A 67 7.67 3.42 17.47
N GLY A 68 6.40 3.06 17.38
CA GLY A 68 5.31 3.78 18.06
C GLY A 68 5.22 3.50 19.56
N GLN A 69 5.92 2.48 20.06
CA GLN A 69 5.84 1.99 21.44
C GLN A 69 7.23 1.89 22.10
N ASP A 70 8.28 1.65 21.33
CA ASP A 70 9.64 1.38 21.78
C ASP A 70 10.63 2.43 21.24
N LEU A 71 11.40 3.04 22.16
CA LEU A 71 12.39 4.06 21.83
C LEU A 71 13.56 3.50 21.02
N ALA A 72 13.98 2.25 21.26
CA ALA A 72 15.09 1.66 20.51
C ALA A 72 14.70 1.51 19.03
N SER A 73 13.52 0.96 18.76
CA SER A 73 12.94 0.83 17.43
C SER A 73 12.75 2.19 16.75
N HIS A 74 12.29 3.19 17.52
CA HIS A 74 12.18 4.57 17.04
C HIS A 74 13.53 5.12 16.55
N HIS A 75 14.61 4.91 17.32
CA HIS A 75 15.95 5.34 16.92
C HIS A 75 16.46 4.64 15.65
N LEU A 76 16.13 3.36 15.46
CA LEU A 76 16.51 2.62 14.25
C LEU A 76 15.80 3.17 13.00
N VAL A 77 14.49 3.46 13.09
CA VAL A 77 13.73 4.11 12.02
C VAL A 77 14.27 5.51 11.74
N GLN A 78 14.51 6.30 12.79
CA GLN A 78 15.04 7.66 12.68
C GLN A 78 16.41 7.66 11.98
N ARG A 79 17.26 6.67 12.25
CA ARG A 79 18.57 6.56 11.60
C ARG A 79 18.46 6.35 10.10
N LEU A 80 17.52 5.52 9.65
CA LEU A 80 17.22 5.36 8.23
C LEU A 80 16.70 6.67 7.63
N GLN A 81 15.78 7.35 8.30
CA GLN A 81 15.24 8.63 7.82
C GLN A 81 16.34 9.69 7.65
N VAL A 82 17.21 9.86 8.65
CA VAL A 82 18.34 10.80 8.59
C VAL A 82 19.30 10.46 7.44
N TYR A 83 19.55 9.17 7.19
CA TYR A 83 20.37 8.76 6.06
C TYR A 83 19.72 9.17 4.72
N LEU A 84 18.43 8.90 4.54
CA LEU A 84 17.70 9.24 3.32
C LEU A 84 17.63 10.75 3.09
N ASP A 85 17.41 11.54 4.16
CA ASP A 85 17.36 13.01 4.09
C ASP A 85 18.71 13.61 3.67
N THR A 86 19.83 12.95 4.02
CA THR A 86 21.18 13.38 3.68
C THR A 86 21.71 12.77 2.37
N HIS A 87 20.99 11.81 1.78
CA HIS A 87 21.36 11.14 0.53
C HIS A 87 20.16 11.09 -0.44
N PRO A 88 19.74 12.24 -1.00
CA PRO A 88 18.50 12.36 -1.77
C PRO A 88 18.48 11.56 -3.09
N TYR A 89 19.63 11.07 -3.54
CA TYR A 89 19.75 10.23 -4.74
C TYR A 89 19.61 8.72 -4.45
N THR A 90 19.57 8.32 -3.17
CA THR A 90 19.31 6.94 -2.77
C THR A 90 17.83 6.63 -2.99
N VAL A 91 17.53 5.65 -3.85
CA VAL A 91 16.15 5.20 -4.04
C VAL A 91 15.75 4.27 -2.89
N LEU A 92 14.66 4.57 -2.18
CA LEU A 92 14.10 3.67 -1.18
C LEU A 92 12.95 2.86 -1.77
N LEU A 93 13.09 1.54 -1.74
CA LEU A 93 12.11 0.59 -2.27
C LEU A 93 11.43 -0.14 -1.09
N ASP A 94 10.23 0.26 -0.67
CA ASP A 94 9.37 1.36 -1.16
C ASP A 94 9.33 2.59 -0.21
N PRO A 95 8.77 3.76 -0.60
CA PRO A 95 8.76 4.96 0.24
C PRO A 95 8.09 4.77 1.61
N LEU A 96 8.70 5.30 2.68
CA LEU A 96 8.14 5.22 4.05
C LEU A 96 6.74 5.82 4.20
N PRO A 97 6.37 6.95 3.55
CA PRO A 97 5.02 7.48 3.63
C PRO A 97 3.95 6.48 3.17
N ALA A 98 4.24 5.71 2.13
CA ALA A 98 3.33 4.68 1.63
C ALA A 98 3.18 3.52 2.61
N LEU A 99 4.27 3.10 3.25
CA LEU A 99 4.23 2.10 4.32
C LEU A 99 3.36 2.57 5.50
N HIS A 100 3.45 3.84 5.91
CA HIS A 100 2.61 4.35 7.00
C HIS A 100 1.12 4.24 6.69
N ILE A 101 0.71 4.46 5.43
CA ILE A 101 -0.68 4.23 4.98
C ILE A 101 -1.02 2.75 5.11
N LEU A 102 -0.17 1.85 4.62
CA LEU A 102 -0.42 0.40 4.63
C LEU A 102 -0.32 -0.26 6.02
N LEU A 103 0.26 0.41 7.01
CA LEU A 103 0.30 -0.07 8.40
C LEU A 103 -0.99 0.23 9.18
N ASP A 104 -1.84 1.10 8.65
CA ASP A 104 -3.14 1.47 9.22
C ASP A 104 -4.26 1.04 8.25
N ARG A 105 -5.05 0.03 8.65
CA ARG A 105 -6.12 -0.51 7.79
C ARG A 105 -7.16 0.54 7.45
N PHE A 106 -7.47 1.47 8.35
CA PHE A 106 -8.45 2.49 8.06
C PHE A 106 -7.93 3.47 7.01
N GLN A 107 -6.66 3.89 7.10
CA GLN A 107 -6.05 4.73 6.05
C GLN A 107 -5.98 3.98 4.71
N SER A 108 -5.61 2.70 4.75
CA SER A 108 -5.60 1.83 3.56
C SER A 108 -6.98 1.74 2.92
N TYR A 109 -8.05 1.52 3.69
CA TYR A 109 -9.41 1.40 3.14
C TYR A 109 -9.99 2.72 2.66
N ARG A 110 -9.63 3.84 3.30
CA ARG A 110 -9.95 5.18 2.78
C ARG A 110 -9.29 5.43 1.42
N LEU A 111 -8.03 5.01 1.25
CA LEU A 111 -7.37 5.07 -0.04
C LEU A 111 -8.12 4.24 -1.10
N LEU A 112 -8.49 3.01 -0.76
CA LEU A 112 -9.24 2.13 -1.68
C LEU A 112 -10.61 2.71 -2.07
N HIS A 113 -11.31 3.32 -1.13
CA HIS A 113 -12.59 3.99 -1.41
C HIS A 113 -12.44 5.19 -2.36
N ASN A 114 -11.35 5.95 -2.23
CA ASN A 114 -11.05 7.03 -3.17
C ASN A 114 -10.76 6.46 -4.58
N LEU A 115 -10.01 5.36 -4.68
CA LEU A 115 -9.72 4.68 -5.95
C LEU A 115 -11.00 4.21 -6.66
N GLU A 116 -11.97 3.66 -5.92
CA GLU A 116 -13.29 3.33 -6.47
C GLU A 116 -13.98 4.58 -7.02
N SER A 117 -13.98 5.68 -6.28
CA SER A 117 -14.67 6.93 -6.66
C SER A 117 -14.12 7.53 -7.97
N TYR A 118 -12.81 7.47 -8.20
CA TYR A 118 -12.19 7.95 -9.45
C TYR A 118 -12.64 7.17 -10.69
N SER A 119 -13.06 5.92 -10.51
CA SER A 119 -13.57 5.09 -11.61
C SER A 119 -15.02 5.39 -11.99
N GLN A 120 -15.68 6.35 -11.34
CA GLN A 120 -17.06 6.78 -11.61
C GLN A 120 -18.06 5.62 -11.71
N GLY A 121 -17.87 4.58 -10.88
CA GLY A 121 -18.70 3.36 -10.89
C GLY A 121 -18.63 2.53 -12.19
N SER A 122 -17.76 2.92 -13.12
CA SER A 122 -17.56 2.26 -14.41
C SER A 122 -16.53 1.13 -14.31
N SER A 123 -15.72 1.10 -13.25
CA SER A 123 -14.88 -0.05 -12.96
C SER A 123 -15.70 -1.16 -12.31
N GLY A 124 -15.37 -2.40 -12.66
CA GLY A 124 -15.83 -3.57 -11.93
C GLY A 124 -15.22 -3.69 -10.52
N ILE A 125 -14.71 -2.60 -9.92
CA ILE A 125 -13.95 -2.60 -8.66
C ILE A 125 -14.76 -1.86 -7.58
N PHE A 126 -14.65 -2.31 -6.33
CA PHE A 126 -15.13 -1.56 -5.16
C PHE A 126 -14.32 -1.79 -3.90
N SER A 127 -14.50 -0.91 -2.92
CA SER A 127 -14.09 -1.13 -1.54
C SER A 127 -15.32 -1.47 -0.69
N PRO A 128 -15.37 -2.63 0.01
CA PRO A 128 -16.51 -2.93 0.86
C PRO A 128 -16.71 -1.84 1.92
N PRO A 129 -17.98 -1.45 2.22
CA PRO A 129 -18.28 -0.45 3.24
C PRO A 129 -17.56 -0.76 4.55
N CYS A 130 -16.91 0.25 5.13
CA CYS A 130 -16.17 0.10 6.36
C CYS A 130 -16.25 1.34 7.24
N VAL A 131 -16.16 1.14 8.56
CA VAL A 131 -16.08 2.21 9.55
C VAL A 131 -14.93 1.97 10.51
N GLU A 132 -14.33 3.05 11.00
CA GLU A 132 -13.34 3.00 12.07
C GLU A 132 -14.03 3.06 13.43
N LEU A 133 -13.61 2.18 14.34
CA LEU A 133 -13.92 2.29 15.76
C LEU A 133 -12.64 2.58 16.53
N VAL A 134 -12.52 3.81 17.05
CA VAL A 134 -11.38 4.25 17.87
C VAL A 134 -11.58 3.89 19.33
N THR A 135 -12.78 4.11 19.87
CA THR A 135 -13.14 3.83 21.27
C THR A 135 -14.51 3.16 21.35
N LYS A 136 -14.86 2.61 22.52
CA LYS A 136 -16.19 2.03 22.78
C LYS A 136 -17.28 3.07 23.08
N ASN A 137 -16.97 4.36 23.08
CA ASN A 137 -17.89 5.42 23.53
C ASN A 137 -18.86 5.90 22.43
N CYS A 138 -19.08 5.10 21.39
CA CYS A 138 -20.03 5.40 20.32
C CYS A 138 -21.20 4.43 20.35
N ASP A 139 -22.36 4.86 19.88
CA ASP A 139 -23.47 3.96 19.59
C ASP A 139 -23.10 3.11 18.37
N MET A 140 -22.42 1.99 18.66
CA MET A 140 -21.93 1.06 17.65
C MET A 140 -23.07 0.46 16.82
N VAL A 141 -24.24 0.29 17.43
CA VAL A 141 -25.41 -0.29 16.77
C VAL A 141 -25.95 0.69 15.74
N ALA A 142 -26.16 1.95 16.12
CA ALA A 142 -26.61 2.99 15.20
C ALA A 142 -25.61 3.23 14.05
N LEU A 143 -24.31 3.22 14.36
CA LEU A 143 -23.25 3.35 13.35
C LEU A 143 -23.28 2.18 12.34
N VAL A 144 -23.37 0.95 12.84
CA VAL A 144 -23.44 -0.24 12.00
C VAL A 144 -24.68 -0.22 11.12
N ARG A 145 -25.87 0.05 11.68
CA ARG A 145 -27.12 0.08 10.91
C ARG A 145 -27.16 1.17 9.84
N SER A 146 -26.43 2.26 10.03
CA SER A 146 -26.42 3.37 9.07
C SER A 146 -25.39 3.22 7.95
N GLN A 147 -24.34 2.41 8.13
CA GLN A 147 -23.21 2.36 7.19
C GLN A 147 -22.80 0.95 6.74
N LEU A 148 -23.18 -0.10 7.48
CA LEU A 148 -22.74 -1.47 7.25
C LEU A 148 -23.93 -2.43 7.17
N THR A 149 -23.62 -3.65 6.74
CA THR A 149 -24.57 -4.76 6.59
C THR A 149 -23.98 -6.02 7.20
N PHE A 150 -24.82 -6.79 7.91
CA PHE A 150 -24.41 -8.09 8.45
C PHE A 150 -24.31 -9.15 7.34
N PRO A 151 -23.36 -10.10 7.45
CA PRO A 151 -22.35 -10.19 8.50
C PRO A 151 -21.22 -9.15 8.36
N ILE A 152 -20.57 -8.81 9.46
CA ILE A 152 -19.50 -7.80 9.53
C ILE A 152 -18.20 -8.48 9.94
N ILE A 153 -17.13 -8.21 9.20
CA ILE A 153 -15.78 -8.61 9.59
C ILE A 153 -15.13 -7.48 10.40
N CYS A 154 -14.64 -7.83 11.59
CA CYS A 154 -13.84 -6.96 12.44
C CYS A 154 -12.36 -7.30 12.29
N LYS A 155 -11.55 -6.28 12.03
CA LYS A 155 -10.10 -6.37 11.84
C LYS A 155 -9.41 -5.40 12.80
N THR A 156 -8.22 -5.73 13.30
CA THR A 156 -7.42 -4.75 14.07
C THR A 156 -7.10 -3.53 13.19
N ARG A 157 -6.97 -2.34 13.79
CA ARG A 157 -6.59 -1.14 13.02
C ARG A 157 -5.14 -1.25 12.50
N VAL A 158 -4.23 -1.71 13.34
CA VAL A 158 -2.85 -2.00 12.95
C VAL A 158 -2.86 -3.19 11.98
N ALA A 159 -2.31 -3.01 10.79
CA ALA A 159 -2.39 -3.95 9.68
C ALA A 159 -1.29 -5.01 9.65
N HIS A 160 -0.22 -4.83 10.44
CA HIS A 160 0.96 -5.70 10.45
C HIS A 160 1.39 -6.09 11.86
N GLY A 161 2.11 -7.21 11.96
CA GLY A 161 2.67 -7.72 13.21
C GLY A 161 1.87 -8.87 13.84
N PRO A 162 2.37 -9.48 14.92
CA PRO A 162 1.92 -10.79 15.41
C PRO A 162 0.44 -10.90 15.77
N ARG A 163 -0.17 -9.80 16.24
CA ARG A 163 -1.59 -9.76 16.66
C ARG A 163 -2.52 -9.14 15.60
N SER A 164 -1.97 -8.68 14.48
CA SER A 164 -2.76 -7.97 13.46
C SER A 164 -3.70 -8.87 12.65
N HIS A 165 -3.56 -10.18 12.80
CA HIS A 165 -4.29 -11.20 12.04
C HIS A 165 -5.50 -11.78 12.79
N GLN A 166 -5.71 -11.38 14.05
CA GLN A 166 -6.90 -11.76 14.81
C GLN A 166 -8.10 -10.96 14.28
N MET A 167 -9.11 -11.69 13.82
CA MET A 167 -10.32 -11.13 13.23
C MET A 167 -11.55 -11.81 13.83
N SER A 168 -12.71 -11.18 13.65
CA SER A 168 -13.98 -11.81 13.96
C SER A 168 -15.05 -11.54 12.90
N LEU A 169 -15.98 -12.50 12.74
CA LEU A 169 -17.21 -12.33 11.96
C LEU A 169 -18.39 -12.19 12.92
N ILE A 170 -19.11 -11.09 12.76
CA ILE A 170 -20.22 -10.67 13.62
C ILE A 170 -21.50 -10.78 12.80
N PHE A 171 -22.52 -11.45 13.34
CA PHE A 171 -23.73 -11.82 12.59
C PHE A 171 -25.00 -11.09 13.05
N ASN A 172 -24.93 -10.37 14.16
CA ASN A 172 -26.05 -9.63 14.76
C ASN A 172 -25.54 -8.54 15.71
N GLU A 173 -26.45 -7.70 16.19
CA GLU A 173 -26.16 -6.60 17.11
C GLU A 173 -25.56 -7.07 18.44
N GLY A 174 -26.01 -8.21 18.97
CA GLY A 174 -25.50 -8.78 20.22
C GLY A 174 -23.99 -9.03 20.16
N GLY A 175 -23.50 -9.52 19.02
CA GLY A 175 -22.07 -9.75 18.78
C GLY A 175 -21.20 -8.49 18.74
N LEU A 176 -21.79 -7.29 18.56
CA LEU A 176 -21.03 -6.03 18.59
C LEU A 176 -20.45 -5.73 19.98
N SER A 177 -21.06 -6.25 21.06
CA SER A 177 -20.57 -6.08 22.43
C SER A 177 -19.15 -6.63 22.66
N GLU A 178 -18.78 -7.68 21.91
CA GLU A 178 -17.48 -8.36 21.97
C GLU A 178 -16.37 -7.65 21.17
N VAL A 179 -16.71 -6.63 20.38
CA VAL A 179 -15.74 -5.87 19.59
C VAL A 179 -14.79 -5.10 20.50
N LYS A 180 -13.50 -5.08 20.14
CA LYS A 180 -12.43 -4.42 20.90
C LYS A 180 -11.74 -3.36 20.04
N PRO A 181 -12.10 -2.07 20.19
CA PRO A 181 -11.36 -0.96 19.59
C PRO A 181 -9.90 -0.88 20.11
N PRO A 182 -8.95 -0.30 19.34
CA PRO A 182 -9.15 0.27 18.01
C PRO A 182 -9.23 -0.81 16.91
N CYS A 183 -10.26 -0.74 16.08
CA CYS A 183 -10.53 -1.73 15.04
C CYS A 183 -11.25 -1.11 13.84
N VAL A 184 -11.32 -1.87 12.75
CA VAL A 184 -12.09 -1.55 11.57
C VAL A 184 -13.19 -2.59 11.42
N LEU A 185 -14.43 -2.13 11.29
CA LEU A 185 -15.57 -2.95 10.91
C LEU A 185 -15.81 -2.79 9.42
N GLN A 186 -16.01 -3.89 8.71
CA GLN A 186 -16.25 -3.90 7.28
C GLN A 186 -17.37 -4.88 6.95
N SER A 187 -18.28 -4.52 6.04
CA SER A 187 -19.31 -5.46 5.56
C SER A 187 -18.63 -6.67 4.92
N PHE A 188 -19.06 -7.86 5.30
CA PHE A 188 -18.59 -9.11 4.70
C PHE A 188 -19.26 -9.32 3.34
N ILE A 189 -18.48 -9.73 2.35
CA ILE A 189 -18.94 -10.01 0.99
C ILE A 189 -18.80 -11.51 0.74
N ASN A 190 -19.86 -12.18 0.31
CA ASN A 190 -19.79 -13.58 -0.12
C ASN A 190 -19.03 -13.70 -1.45
N HIS A 191 -18.03 -14.59 -1.50
CA HIS A 191 -17.05 -14.64 -2.59
C HIS A 191 -16.57 -16.07 -2.90
N SER A 192 -17.45 -17.06 -2.74
CA SER A 192 -17.20 -18.46 -3.11
C SER A 192 -15.93 -19.05 -2.47
N ALA A 193 -15.60 -18.65 -1.24
CA ALA A 193 -14.42 -19.13 -0.50
C ALA A 193 -13.08 -18.96 -1.26
N THR A 194 -13.00 -18.04 -2.23
CA THR A 194 -11.82 -17.88 -3.09
C THR A 194 -11.23 -16.48 -2.97
N LEU A 195 -9.95 -16.41 -2.58
CA LEU A 195 -9.17 -15.18 -2.52
C LEU A 195 -8.20 -15.14 -3.70
N TYR A 196 -8.14 -14.01 -4.40
CA TYR A 196 -7.18 -13.75 -5.47
C TYR A 196 -6.09 -12.81 -4.94
N LYS A 197 -4.93 -13.37 -4.62
CA LYS A 197 -3.75 -12.59 -4.21
C LYS A 197 -3.02 -12.09 -5.45
N VAL A 198 -3.03 -10.78 -5.67
CA VAL A 198 -2.26 -10.13 -6.71
C VAL A 198 -0.94 -9.68 -6.10
N PHE A 199 0.17 -10.25 -6.55
CA PHE A 199 1.50 -9.87 -6.12
C PHE A 199 2.14 -8.96 -7.17
N VAL A 200 2.49 -7.74 -6.77
CA VAL A 200 3.06 -6.71 -7.65
C VAL A 200 4.57 -6.62 -7.41
N VAL A 201 5.33 -6.68 -8.51
CA VAL A 201 6.79 -6.49 -8.53
C VAL A 201 7.13 -5.54 -9.66
N GLY A 202 7.27 -4.26 -9.34
CA GLY A 202 7.49 -3.22 -10.35
C GLY A 202 6.32 -3.13 -11.31
N SER A 203 6.59 -3.23 -12.61
CA SER A 203 5.55 -3.22 -13.64
C SER A 203 4.88 -4.59 -13.90
N GLN A 204 5.31 -5.64 -13.20
CA GLN A 204 4.74 -6.98 -13.34
C GLN A 204 3.79 -7.28 -12.17
N HIS A 205 2.75 -8.06 -12.43
CA HIS A 205 1.89 -8.61 -11.39
C HIS A 205 1.57 -10.07 -11.65
N PHE A 206 1.28 -10.80 -10.57
CA PHE A 206 0.99 -12.23 -10.60
C PHE A 206 -0.23 -12.53 -9.75
N VAL A 207 -1.21 -13.24 -10.30
CA VAL A 207 -2.43 -13.60 -9.57
C VAL A 207 -2.32 -15.02 -9.07
N VAL A 208 -2.49 -15.22 -7.76
CA VAL A 208 -2.45 -16.52 -7.09
C VAL A 208 -3.75 -16.73 -6.34
N GLN A 209 -4.47 -17.80 -6.65
CA GLN A 209 -5.66 -18.20 -5.90
C GLN A 209 -5.29 -18.79 -4.54
N ARG A 210 -6.10 -18.49 -3.52
CA ARG A 210 -5.99 -19.01 -2.16
C ARG A 210 -7.36 -19.37 -1.61
N PRO A 211 -7.42 -20.33 -0.66
CA PRO A 211 -8.59 -20.50 0.17
C PRO A 211 -8.97 -19.19 0.89
N SER A 212 -10.26 -18.98 1.09
CA SER A 212 -10.81 -17.83 1.79
C SER A 212 -12.02 -18.23 2.61
N LEU A 213 -12.61 -17.27 3.33
CA LEU A 213 -13.81 -17.49 4.11
C LEU A 213 -14.97 -17.96 3.22
N ARG A 214 -15.62 -19.04 3.62
CA ARG A 214 -16.86 -19.55 3.02
C ARG A 214 -17.97 -18.51 3.06
N ASN A 215 -19.02 -18.80 2.32
CA ASN A 215 -20.21 -17.95 2.31
C ASN A 215 -21.01 -18.10 3.62
N PHE A 216 -21.65 -17.01 4.00
CA PHE A 216 -22.57 -16.92 5.14
C PHE A 216 -23.91 -16.33 4.69
N PRO A 217 -25.01 -16.63 5.41
CA PRO A 217 -26.29 -15.96 5.17
C PRO A 217 -26.12 -14.44 5.30
N LEU A 218 -26.71 -13.69 4.37
CA LEU A 218 -26.69 -12.23 4.41
C LEU A 218 -27.82 -11.72 5.32
N GLY A 219 -27.57 -10.58 5.97
CA GLY A 219 -28.47 -10.03 6.98
C GLY A 219 -28.15 -10.52 8.39
N GLU A 220 -28.95 -10.06 9.35
CA GLU A 220 -28.82 -10.48 10.74
C GLU A 220 -29.26 -11.93 10.91
N THR A 221 -28.50 -12.68 11.70
CA THR A 221 -28.83 -14.06 12.07
C THR A 221 -28.52 -14.32 13.53
N ASP A 222 -29.15 -15.32 14.14
CA ASP A 222 -28.89 -15.73 15.54
C ASP A 222 -27.53 -16.44 15.73
N GLN A 223 -26.69 -16.47 14.69
CA GLN A 223 -25.38 -17.11 14.76
C GLN A 223 -24.45 -16.36 15.73
N SER A 224 -23.71 -17.11 16.54
CA SER A 224 -22.69 -16.55 17.42
C SER A 224 -21.53 -15.97 16.62
N ILE A 225 -20.85 -14.97 17.20
CA ILE A 225 -19.59 -14.43 16.67
C ILE A 225 -18.56 -15.53 16.43
N ILE A 226 -17.83 -15.44 15.32
CA ILE A 226 -16.71 -16.35 15.01
C ILE A 226 -15.41 -15.57 15.17
N PHE A 227 -14.48 -16.10 15.96
CA PHE A 227 -13.11 -15.57 16.06
C PHE A 227 -12.15 -16.46 15.29
N PHE A 228 -11.22 -15.85 14.54
CA PHE A 228 -10.24 -16.60 13.75
C PHE A 228 -8.95 -15.80 13.53
N ASP A 229 -7.89 -16.51 13.15
CA ASP A 229 -6.65 -15.92 12.65
C ASP A 229 -6.63 -16.03 11.11
N SER A 230 -6.47 -14.91 10.41
CA SER A 230 -6.51 -14.88 8.95
C SER A 230 -5.41 -15.75 8.30
N HIS A 231 -4.30 -16.00 8.98
CA HIS A 231 -3.27 -16.91 8.50
C HIS A 231 -3.68 -18.38 8.48
N GLN A 232 -4.69 -18.76 9.28
CA GLN A 232 -5.22 -20.13 9.29
C GLN A 232 -6.24 -20.35 8.17
N VAL A 233 -6.81 -19.27 7.63
CA VAL A 233 -7.85 -19.33 6.58
C VAL A 233 -7.29 -19.14 5.18
N SER A 234 -6.32 -18.24 4.95
CA SER A 234 -5.94 -17.79 3.60
C SER A 234 -4.50 -18.10 3.16
N LYS A 235 -3.87 -19.14 3.75
CA LYS A 235 -2.60 -19.68 3.25
C LYS A 235 -2.83 -20.80 2.25
N ALA A 236 -1.80 -21.13 1.45
CA ALA A 236 -1.90 -22.15 0.39
C ALA A 236 -2.36 -23.51 0.92
N GLU A 237 -1.89 -23.90 2.12
CA GLU A 237 -2.20 -25.17 2.79
C GLU A 237 -3.39 -25.08 3.77
N SER A 238 -4.16 -23.97 3.75
CA SER A 238 -5.24 -23.75 4.71
C SER A 238 -6.46 -24.60 4.39
N CYS A 239 -6.75 -25.59 5.24
CA CYS A 239 -8.00 -26.36 5.23
C CYS A 239 -8.67 -26.23 6.60
N SER A 240 -9.79 -25.50 6.66
CA SER A 240 -10.60 -25.34 7.88
C SER A 240 -12.08 -25.33 7.51
N TYR A 241 -12.98 -25.58 8.48
CA TYR A 241 -14.43 -25.47 8.25
C TYR A 241 -14.88 -24.08 7.76
N LEU A 242 -14.04 -23.06 8.00
CA LEU A 242 -14.25 -21.69 7.54
C LEU A 242 -13.84 -21.49 6.08
N SER A 243 -13.09 -22.39 5.46
CA SER A 243 -12.63 -22.31 4.07
C SER A 243 -13.19 -23.40 3.16
N GLU A 244 -14.12 -24.21 3.65
CA GLU A 244 -14.82 -25.23 2.86
C GLU A 244 -15.78 -24.56 1.85
N ALA A 245 -15.48 -24.74 0.56
CA ALA A 245 -16.35 -24.33 -0.52
C ALA A 245 -17.53 -25.31 -0.69
N PHE A 246 -18.71 -24.79 -1.03
CA PHE A 246 -19.81 -25.64 -1.47
C PHE A 246 -19.54 -26.12 -2.91
N PRO A 247 -19.74 -27.42 -3.23
CA PRO A 247 -19.23 -28.05 -4.46
C PRO A 247 -19.91 -27.64 -5.78
N SER A 248 -20.58 -26.49 -5.88
CA SER A 248 -21.48 -26.20 -7.02
C SER A 248 -21.45 -24.78 -7.57
N THR A 249 -20.49 -23.92 -7.20
CA THR A 249 -20.43 -22.55 -7.73
C THR A 249 -19.28 -22.43 -8.73
N GLU A 250 -19.58 -22.22 -10.01
CA GLU A 250 -18.57 -21.77 -10.98
C GLU A 250 -18.00 -20.43 -10.49
N VAL A 251 -16.71 -20.43 -10.11
CA VAL A 251 -16.04 -19.23 -9.62
C VAL A 251 -15.46 -18.48 -10.82
N VAL A 252 -16.02 -17.31 -11.12
CA VAL A 252 -15.46 -16.42 -12.14
C VAL A 252 -14.27 -15.67 -11.53
N ALA A 253 -13.10 -15.79 -12.16
CA ALA A 253 -11.91 -15.05 -11.76
C ALA A 253 -12.01 -13.57 -12.17
N PRO A 254 -11.37 -12.64 -11.43
CA PRO A 254 -11.29 -11.25 -11.87
C PRO A 254 -10.55 -11.17 -13.21
N SER A 255 -11.05 -10.34 -14.14
CA SER A 255 -10.39 -10.17 -15.44
C SER A 255 -9.05 -9.43 -15.28
N ASP A 256 -8.10 -9.73 -16.16
CA ASP A 256 -6.78 -9.07 -16.14
C ASP A 256 -6.89 -7.55 -16.29
N SER A 257 -7.88 -7.04 -17.04
CA SER A 257 -8.13 -5.60 -17.14
C SER A 257 -8.48 -4.98 -15.80
N VAL A 258 -9.31 -5.65 -15.00
CA VAL A 258 -9.69 -5.16 -13.66
C VAL A 258 -8.51 -5.23 -12.71
N VAL A 259 -7.74 -6.33 -12.74
CA VAL A 259 -6.52 -6.46 -11.93
C VAL A 259 -5.51 -5.37 -12.26
N ASN A 260 -5.29 -5.10 -13.55
CA ASN A 260 -4.39 -4.03 -14.00
C ASN A 260 -4.83 -2.64 -13.51
N GLN A 261 -6.14 -2.34 -13.56
CA GLN A 261 -6.67 -1.07 -13.05
C GLN A 261 -6.41 -0.91 -11.54
N VAL A 262 -6.63 -1.97 -10.75
CA VAL A 262 -6.33 -1.95 -9.30
C VAL A 262 -4.84 -1.71 -9.06
N VAL A 263 -3.98 -2.44 -9.78
CA VAL A 263 -2.52 -2.34 -9.63
C VAL A 263 -2.06 -0.93 -9.98
N GLN A 264 -2.46 -0.40 -11.15
CA GLN A 264 -2.09 0.95 -11.59
C GLN A 264 -2.58 2.02 -10.62
N GLY A 265 -3.85 1.97 -10.21
CA GLY A 265 -4.40 2.94 -9.27
C GLY A 265 -3.67 2.94 -7.92
N LEU A 266 -3.32 1.76 -7.40
CA LEU A 266 -2.53 1.66 -6.18
C LEU A 266 -1.08 2.14 -6.37
N GLN A 267 -0.45 1.86 -7.51
CA GLN A 267 0.89 2.35 -7.83
C GLN A 267 0.94 3.87 -7.92
N GLU A 268 -0.04 4.49 -8.58
CA GLU A 268 -0.15 5.94 -8.69
C GLU A 268 -0.42 6.59 -7.32
N ALA A 269 -1.28 5.99 -6.51
CA ALA A 269 -1.65 6.54 -5.21
C ALA A 269 -0.56 6.38 -4.13
N LEU A 270 0.18 5.26 -4.15
CA LEU A 270 1.16 4.93 -3.11
C LEU A 270 2.61 5.17 -3.55
N GLY A 271 2.90 5.22 -4.85
CA GLY A 271 4.28 5.23 -5.37
C GLY A 271 5.05 3.95 -5.00
N MET A 272 4.35 2.85 -4.74
CA MET A 272 4.93 1.57 -4.34
C MET A 272 5.13 0.64 -5.52
N SER A 273 6.10 -0.27 -5.39
CA SER A 273 6.45 -1.24 -6.41
C SER A 273 6.47 -2.68 -5.93
N LEU A 274 6.60 -2.90 -4.62
CA LEU A 274 6.54 -4.21 -3.99
C LEU A 274 5.37 -4.28 -3.01
N PHE A 275 4.23 -4.76 -3.47
CA PHE A 275 3.05 -4.94 -2.62
C PHE A 275 2.19 -6.11 -3.08
N GLY A 276 1.32 -6.57 -2.20
CA GLY A 276 0.29 -7.55 -2.49
C GLY A 276 -1.09 -6.93 -2.32
N VAL A 277 -2.04 -7.34 -3.14
CA VAL A 277 -3.44 -6.94 -3.08
C VAL A 277 -4.29 -8.18 -2.93
N ASP A 278 -5.18 -8.17 -1.94
CA ASP A 278 -6.13 -9.24 -1.71
C ASP A 278 -7.47 -8.86 -2.33
N LEU A 279 -7.86 -9.61 -3.37
CA LEU A 279 -9.09 -9.41 -4.14
C LEU A 279 -10.07 -10.55 -3.90
N ILE A 280 -11.35 -10.20 -3.81
CA ILE A 280 -12.46 -11.16 -3.82
C ILE A 280 -13.46 -10.76 -4.90
N VAL A 281 -14.21 -11.73 -5.42
CA VAL A 281 -15.27 -11.47 -6.41
C VAL A 281 -16.60 -11.64 -5.70
N ASP A 282 -17.40 -10.57 -5.66
CA ASP A 282 -18.74 -10.60 -5.09
C ASP A 282 -19.63 -11.53 -5.91
N MET A 283 -20.20 -12.54 -5.26
CA MET A 283 -21.10 -13.50 -5.90
C MET A 283 -22.41 -12.88 -6.41
N GLN A 284 -22.87 -11.77 -5.83
CA GLN A 284 -24.13 -11.16 -6.23
C GLN A 284 -23.98 -10.28 -7.47
N THR A 285 -22.91 -9.49 -7.51
CA THR A 285 -22.71 -8.47 -8.55
C THR A 285 -21.65 -8.85 -9.57
N GLY A 286 -20.77 -9.82 -9.28
CA GLY A 286 -19.58 -10.11 -10.07
C GLY A 286 -18.49 -9.04 -9.98
N ARG A 287 -18.68 -7.98 -9.18
CA ARG A 287 -17.67 -6.94 -8.97
C ARG A 287 -16.54 -7.46 -8.09
N VAL A 288 -15.35 -6.89 -8.29
CA VAL A 288 -14.12 -7.21 -7.59
C VAL A 288 -13.97 -6.27 -6.39
N ALA A 289 -13.93 -6.83 -5.19
CA ALA A 289 -13.67 -6.07 -3.98
C ALA A 289 -12.19 -6.14 -3.61
N VAL A 290 -11.57 -4.97 -3.32
CA VAL A 290 -10.23 -4.92 -2.72
C VAL A 290 -10.38 -4.94 -1.20
N ILE A 291 -9.86 -5.96 -0.53
CA ILE A 291 -10.09 -6.17 0.91
C ILE A 291 -8.85 -6.00 1.79
N ASP A 292 -7.65 -6.02 1.21
CA ASP A 292 -6.40 -5.78 1.91
C ASP A 292 -5.27 -5.40 0.94
N VAL A 293 -4.31 -4.60 1.41
CA VAL A 293 -3.09 -4.24 0.66
C VAL A 293 -1.90 -4.39 1.60
N ASN A 294 -0.89 -5.14 1.17
CA ASN A 294 0.24 -5.56 2.01
C ASN A 294 1.57 -5.11 1.42
N ALA A 295 2.35 -4.32 2.16
CA ALA A 295 3.70 -3.93 1.74
C ALA A 295 4.63 -5.15 1.70
N PHE A 296 5.36 -5.34 0.60
CA PHE A 296 6.36 -6.39 0.38
C PHE A 296 5.96 -7.75 1.01
N PRO A 297 4.96 -8.44 0.45
CA PRO A 297 4.41 -9.69 0.99
C PRO A 297 5.34 -10.89 0.75
N GLY A 298 4.86 -12.10 1.04
CA GLY A 298 5.65 -13.33 0.91
C GLY A 298 5.92 -13.82 -0.51
N TYR A 299 5.17 -13.33 -1.52
CA TYR A 299 5.27 -13.78 -2.92
C TYR A 299 5.17 -15.31 -3.12
N ASP A 300 4.55 -16.02 -2.16
CA ASP A 300 4.41 -17.48 -2.24
C ASP A 300 3.51 -17.84 -3.44
N GLY A 301 4.01 -18.65 -4.36
CA GLY A 301 3.34 -19.00 -5.62
C GLY A 301 3.70 -18.12 -6.81
N VAL A 302 4.59 -17.14 -6.66
CA VAL A 302 5.11 -16.33 -7.77
C VAL A 302 6.35 -17.00 -8.39
N PRO A 303 6.28 -17.49 -9.63
CA PRO A 303 7.44 -18.05 -10.31
C PRO A 303 8.44 -16.94 -10.62
N GLY A 304 9.73 -17.21 -10.39
CA GLY A 304 10.80 -16.28 -10.78
C GLY A 304 10.80 -14.93 -10.02
N PHE A 305 10.28 -14.88 -8.79
CA PHE A 305 10.25 -13.64 -7.98
C PHE A 305 11.60 -12.89 -7.96
N CYS A 306 12.71 -13.59 -7.74
CA CYS A 306 14.04 -12.97 -7.71
C CYS A 306 14.42 -12.32 -9.05
N SER A 307 14.06 -12.95 -10.17
CA SER A 307 14.30 -12.41 -11.52
C SER A 307 13.42 -11.21 -11.83
N ALA A 308 12.15 -11.24 -11.41
CA ALA A 308 11.24 -10.10 -11.53
C ALA A 308 11.72 -8.91 -10.70
N LEU A 309 12.14 -9.15 -9.45
CA LEU A 309 12.70 -8.13 -8.56
C LEU A 309 13.98 -7.54 -9.14
N PHE A 310 14.90 -8.37 -9.64
CA PHE A 310 16.12 -7.91 -10.30
C PHE A 310 15.82 -7.03 -11.50
N SER A 311 14.92 -7.46 -12.39
CA SER A 311 14.55 -6.69 -13.58
C SER A 311 14.00 -5.31 -13.22
N HIS A 312 13.21 -5.22 -12.14
CA HIS A 312 12.69 -3.96 -11.63
C HIS A 312 13.78 -3.08 -11.02
N VAL A 313 14.66 -3.64 -10.19
CA VAL A 313 15.79 -2.92 -9.58
C VAL A 313 16.78 -2.42 -10.63
N ASP A 314 17.13 -3.26 -11.61
CA ASP A 314 18.00 -2.90 -12.73
C ASP A 314 17.39 -1.75 -13.54
N LYS A 315 16.10 -1.84 -13.85
CA LYS A 315 15.37 -0.76 -14.53
C LYS A 315 15.42 0.55 -13.74
N ILE A 316 15.12 0.54 -12.44
CA ILE A 316 15.18 1.76 -11.61
C ILE A 316 16.59 2.36 -11.65
N LEU A 317 17.60 1.54 -11.39
CA LEU A 317 18.98 2.00 -11.33
C LEU A 317 19.42 2.55 -12.70
N ASN A 318 19.01 1.94 -13.82
CA ASN A 318 19.45 2.32 -15.16
C ASN A 318 18.58 3.40 -15.84
N SER A 319 17.35 3.66 -15.35
CA SER A 319 16.48 4.71 -15.90
C SER A 319 17.01 6.12 -15.64
N ASN A 320 17.86 6.31 -14.63
CA ASN A 320 18.53 7.59 -14.35
C ASN A 320 19.67 7.95 -15.35
N LYS A 321 19.80 7.23 -16.48
CA LYS A 321 20.81 7.49 -17.53
C LYS A 321 20.30 8.24 -18.76
N ALA A 322 19.02 8.62 -18.84
CA ALA A 322 18.53 9.41 -19.99
C ALA A 322 18.63 10.93 -19.70
N PRO A 323 19.57 11.67 -20.32
CA PRO A 323 19.47 13.11 -20.36
C PRO A 323 18.26 13.50 -21.23
N ALA A 324 17.41 14.38 -20.72
CA ALA A 324 16.39 15.05 -21.51
C ALA A 324 17.10 15.89 -22.59
N THR A 325 17.23 15.36 -23.80
CA THR A 325 17.57 16.16 -24.97
C THR A 325 16.32 16.94 -25.38
N SER A 326 16.26 18.18 -24.93
CA SER A 326 15.42 19.22 -25.53
C SER A 326 15.88 19.43 -26.97
N SER A 327 15.15 18.88 -27.94
CA SER A 327 15.28 19.29 -29.34
C SER A 327 14.48 20.59 -29.54
N GLU A 328 15.08 21.71 -29.15
CA GLU A 328 14.80 22.99 -29.79
C GLU A 328 15.39 22.93 -31.21
N SER A 329 14.51 22.84 -32.21
CA SER A 329 14.87 23.21 -33.58
C SER A 329 14.24 24.57 -33.85
N SER A 330 15.10 25.57 -33.76
CA SER A 330 14.90 26.94 -34.22
C SER A 330 14.92 26.94 -35.75
N GLU A 331 13.86 27.40 -36.41
CA GLU A 331 13.95 27.99 -37.74
C GLU A 331 12.96 29.16 -37.87
N THR A 332 13.51 30.30 -38.29
CA THR A 332 12.88 31.62 -38.36
C THR A 332 12.78 32.07 -39.82
N HIS A 333 11.65 32.73 -40.16
CA HIS A 333 11.46 33.74 -41.25
C HIS A 333 11.41 33.24 -42.72
N GLN A 334 10.56 33.73 -43.66
CA GLN A 334 9.59 34.85 -43.76
C GLN A 334 8.74 34.73 -45.09
N PRO A 335 7.91 35.71 -45.55
CA PRO A 335 6.52 35.49 -45.98
C PRO A 335 6.24 35.64 -47.50
N SER A 336 5.02 35.31 -47.94
CA SER A 336 4.44 35.83 -49.20
C SER A 336 2.91 35.90 -49.15
N GLU A 337 2.38 36.94 -49.81
CA GLU A 337 1.02 37.50 -49.69
C GLU A 337 -0.01 36.96 -50.71
N HIS A 338 -1.29 37.23 -50.38
CA HIS A 338 -2.50 37.38 -51.22
C HIS A 338 -3.12 36.10 -51.88
N THR A 339 -4.43 35.87 -51.92
CA THR A 339 -5.66 36.69 -51.74
C THR A 339 -6.89 35.76 -51.55
N GLY A 340 -7.96 36.20 -50.85
CA GLY A 340 -9.32 35.66 -51.09
C GLY A 340 -10.22 35.31 -49.89
N GLN A 341 -10.74 36.34 -49.21
CA GLN A 341 -12.06 36.46 -48.54
C GLN A 341 -12.92 35.21 -48.22
N GLN A 342 -13.23 34.99 -46.94
CA GLN A 342 -14.56 35.28 -46.35
C GLN A 342 -14.52 35.16 -44.82
N ALA A 343 -15.04 36.18 -44.14
CA ALA A 343 -15.07 36.33 -42.69
C ALA A 343 -16.48 36.11 -42.14
N ILE A 344 -16.59 35.33 -41.06
CA ILE A 344 -17.61 35.48 -40.01
C ILE A 344 -16.88 35.30 -38.67
N GLY A 345 -17.01 36.29 -37.77
CA GLY A 345 -16.33 36.40 -36.47
C GLY A 345 -16.67 35.24 -35.52
N SER A 346 -15.69 34.69 -34.80
CA SER A 346 -15.09 35.20 -33.54
C SER A 346 -15.96 34.97 -32.31
N LEU A 347 -15.58 33.96 -31.52
CA LEU A 347 -15.50 34.04 -30.06
C LEU A 347 -14.61 32.89 -29.54
N CYS A 348 -13.38 33.27 -29.22
CA CYS A 348 -12.59 32.92 -28.03
C CYS A 348 -12.67 31.50 -27.42
N GLY A 349 -11.49 30.87 -27.25
CA GLY A 349 -11.14 30.32 -25.94
C GLY A 349 -10.87 28.81 -25.83
N THR A 350 -9.58 28.48 -25.91
CA THR A 350 -8.85 27.57 -25.00
C THR A 350 -9.18 26.07 -24.91
N ARG A 351 -8.14 25.28 -25.23
CA ARG A 351 -7.92 23.88 -24.88
C ARG A 351 -8.21 23.61 -23.40
N LEU A 352 -9.08 22.65 -23.12
CA LEU A 352 -9.24 22.04 -21.80
C LEU A 352 -8.26 20.88 -21.66
N SER A 353 -7.01 21.23 -21.36
CA SER A 353 -6.04 20.34 -20.75
C SER A 353 -5.53 21.07 -19.52
N ASP A 354 -6.22 20.89 -18.39
CA ASP A 354 -5.75 21.20 -17.02
C ASP A 354 -6.94 21.03 -16.07
N GLN A 355 -6.90 20.01 -15.20
CA GLN A 355 -7.47 20.04 -13.85
C GLN A 355 -7.19 18.73 -13.10
N TRP A 356 -5.93 18.52 -12.75
CA TRP A 356 -5.59 17.88 -11.46
C TRP A 356 -5.46 19.02 -10.44
N PRO A 357 -6.08 18.94 -9.24
CA PRO A 357 -5.81 19.92 -8.20
C PRO A 357 -4.34 19.78 -7.77
N ARG A 358 -3.57 20.87 -7.92
CA ARG A 358 -2.19 20.94 -7.42
C ARG A 358 -2.16 20.52 -5.94
N PRO A 359 -1.18 19.71 -5.51
CA PRO A 359 -1.01 19.40 -4.10
C PRO A 359 -0.83 20.71 -3.32
N MET A 360 -1.46 20.77 -2.14
CA MET A 360 -1.31 21.89 -1.21
C MET A 360 0.17 22.27 -1.09
N GLN A 361 0.47 23.55 -1.34
CA GLN A 361 1.79 24.11 -1.06
C GLN A 361 2.08 23.94 0.42
N THR A 362 3.00 23.03 0.74
CA THR A 362 3.71 23.04 2.02
C THR A 362 4.44 24.37 2.11
N PRO A 363 4.27 25.18 3.18
CA PRO A 363 5.03 26.41 3.32
C PRO A 363 6.52 26.06 3.42
N SER A 364 7.33 26.73 2.60
CA SER A 364 8.80 26.64 2.63
C SER A 364 9.32 26.84 4.05
N PRO A 365 10.37 26.08 4.47
CA PRO A 365 10.91 26.24 5.82
C PRO A 365 11.54 27.63 5.94
N LYS A 366 10.94 28.50 6.74
CA LYS A 366 11.60 29.72 7.21
C LYS A 366 12.82 29.29 8.01
N MET A 367 14.00 29.71 7.55
CA MET A 367 15.25 29.64 8.29
C MET A 367 15.05 30.29 9.68
N TYR A 368 14.94 29.47 10.72
CA TYR A 368 15.13 29.94 12.09
C TYR A 368 16.62 29.84 12.43
N LYS A 369 17.24 31.01 12.60
CA LYS A 369 18.54 31.16 13.23
C LYS A 369 18.50 30.50 14.61
N LYS A 370 19.61 29.81 14.94
CA LYS A 370 19.93 29.27 16.26
C LYS A 370 19.66 30.32 17.34
N ASP A 371 18.90 29.93 18.36
CA ASP A 371 19.14 30.41 19.71
C ASP A 371 19.41 29.22 20.62
N ILE A 372 20.58 29.30 21.25
CA ILE A 372 21.18 28.31 22.14
C ILE A 372 20.61 28.58 23.52
N THR A 373 19.73 27.72 24.05
CA THR A 373 19.63 27.42 25.49
C THR A 373 18.78 26.16 25.67
N GLY A 374 19.30 25.19 26.42
CA GLY A 374 18.72 23.86 26.56
C GLY A 374 17.60 23.76 27.60
N ARG A 375 16.59 22.95 27.31
CA ARG A 375 16.17 21.74 28.05
C ARG A 375 14.85 21.19 27.47
N PRO A 376 14.63 19.86 27.47
CA PRO A 376 13.47 19.23 26.85
C PRO A 376 12.34 19.01 27.86
N TYR A 377 11.08 19.27 27.52
CA TYR A 377 9.89 18.65 28.11
C TYR A 377 8.66 18.98 27.25
N ILE A 378 8.00 17.97 26.67
CA ILE A 378 6.61 18.07 26.20
C ILE A 378 5.78 17.14 27.08
N ASN A 379 4.84 17.75 27.79
CA ASN A 379 3.92 17.12 28.71
C ASN A 379 2.65 16.72 27.94
N LEU A 380 2.32 15.42 27.93
CA LEU A 380 1.07 14.87 27.41
C LEU A 380 0.14 14.61 28.60
N HIS A 381 -0.82 15.52 28.83
CA HIS A 381 -2.14 15.26 29.43
C HIS A 381 -2.80 16.60 29.76
N THR A 382 -3.92 16.93 29.11
CA THR A 382 -5.18 17.44 29.71
C THR A 382 -6.06 18.06 28.63
N GLN A 383 -7.18 17.41 28.33
CA GLN A 383 -8.43 18.13 28.05
C GLN A 383 -9.53 17.40 28.80
N ALA A 384 -9.82 17.93 29.98
CA ALA A 384 -11.02 17.63 30.73
C ALA A 384 -12.14 18.53 30.22
N VAL A 385 -13.31 17.92 30.19
CA VAL A 385 -14.64 18.45 29.93
C VAL A 385 -14.92 19.67 30.82
N SER A 386 -15.51 20.71 30.24
CA SER A 386 -16.30 21.71 30.96
C SER A 386 -17.75 21.55 30.53
N THR A 387 -18.54 20.93 31.40
CA THR A 387 -20.00 21.01 31.42
C THR A 387 -20.39 22.21 32.27
N ASP A 388 -21.16 23.12 31.71
CA ASP A 388 -21.98 24.02 32.52
C ASP A 388 -23.20 23.24 33.02
N TRP A 389 -23.31 23.21 34.36
CA TRP A 389 -24.39 22.75 35.26
C TRP A 389 -24.54 21.25 35.53
#